data_AF-A0A839ULJ8-F1
#
_entry.id   AF-A0A839ULJ8-F1
#
_cell.length_a   1.000
_cell.length_b   1.000
_cell.length_c   1.000
_cell.angle_alpha   90.00
_cell.angle_beta   90.00
_cell.angle_gamma   90.00
#
_symmetry.space_group_name_H-M   'P 1'
#
loop_
_entity.id
_entity.type
_entity.pdbx_description
1 polymer ?
#
loop_
_entity_poly.entity_id
_entity_poly.type
_entity_poly.pdbx_seq_one_letter_code
_entity_poly.pdbx_strand_id
1 'polypeptide(L)' 'MKTTDKTQPNKAASAQPAKAKHPWSSNIAAAHTRWSKLTEGDLKASGGDQKKLTEMVRDKYAISQESATSQVTSFLASH' A
#
# COMPACT_ATOMS: atom_id res chain seq x y z
N MET A 1 24.22 -14.34 -23.06
CA MET A 1 24.63 -12.97 -22.66
C MET A 1 23.38 -12.13 -22.63
N LYS A 2 23.18 -11.35 -21.54
CA LYS A 2 21.97 -10.61 -21.09
C LYS A 2 21.03 -11.43 -20.19
N THR A 3 20.61 -10.77 -19.12
CA THR A 3 20.27 -11.28 -17.78
C THR A 3 18.86 -10.79 -17.40
N THR A 4 18.28 -11.39 -16.35
CA THR A 4 17.24 -10.82 -15.43
C THR A 4 15.78 -11.14 -15.83
N ASP A 5 15.10 -12.12 -15.22
CA ASP A 5 14.56 -12.22 -13.83
C ASP A 5 13.16 -11.59 -13.66
N LYS A 6 12.29 -12.35 -12.98
CA LYS A 6 10.94 -12.04 -12.48
C LYS A 6 9.73 -12.18 -13.41
N THR A 7 9.39 -13.44 -13.64
CA THR A 7 8.16 -14.08 -13.13
C THR A 7 7.21 -13.12 -12.40
N GLN A 8 6.14 -12.70 -13.08
CA GLN A 8 4.97 -12.12 -12.43
C GLN A 8 3.73 -12.99 -12.69
N PRO A 9 3.48 -14.02 -11.86
CA PRO A 9 2.18 -14.65 -11.74
C PRO A 9 1.60 -14.20 -10.40
N ASN A 10 0.60 -13.34 -10.43
CA ASN A 10 -0.63 -13.51 -9.64
C ASN A 10 -1.44 -12.23 -9.64
N LYS A 11 -2.34 -12.15 -10.61
CA LYS A 11 -3.60 -11.45 -10.47
C LYS A 11 -4.54 -12.33 -9.63
N ALA A 12 -4.21 -12.56 -8.36
CA ALA A 12 -5.15 -13.13 -7.41
C ALA A 12 -5.95 -11.98 -6.80
N ALA A 13 -7.23 -11.95 -7.14
CA ALA A 13 -8.24 -11.18 -6.46
C ALA A 13 -8.34 -11.70 -5.01
N SER A 14 -7.73 -11.01 -4.07
CA SER A 14 -8.02 -11.20 -2.65
C SER A 14 -9.08 -10.18 -2.27
N ALA A 15 -10.35 -10.55 -2.50
CA ALA A 15 -11.45 -9.95 -1.78
C ALA A 15 -11.21 -10.19 -0.29
N GLN A 16 -10.79 -9.17 0.46
CA GLN A 16 -10.83 -9.22 1.92
C GLN A 16 -12.14 -8.60 2.42
N PRO A 17 -12.82 -9.27 3.35
CA PRO A 17 -14.17 -8.93 3.78
C PRO A 17 -14.14 -7.65 4.63
N ALA A 18 -15.09 -6.76 4.32
CA ALA A 18 -15.43 -5.60 5.12
C ALA A 18 -15.72 -6.02 6.57
N LYS A 19 -14.80 -5.75 7.48
CA LYS A 19 -15.07 -5.74 8.91
C LYS A 19 -14.53 -4.44 9.50
N ALA A 20 -15.45 -3.48 9.59
CA ALA A 20 -15.47 -2.29 10.43
C ALA A 20 -14.08 -1.81 10.90
N LYS A 21 -13.41 -1.05 10.04
CA LYS A 21 -12.15 -0.37 10.35
C LYS A 21 -12.45 1.13 10.40
N HIS A 22 -11.84 1.87 11.31
CA HIS A 22 -11.95 3.33 11.40
C HIS A 22 -11.95 3.98 10.01
N PRO A 23 -12.69 5.09 9.81
CA PRO A 23 -12.74 5.74 8.52
C PRO A 23 -11.30 6.08 8.09
N TRP A 24 -10.85 5.47 6.99
CA TRP A 24 -9.49 5.62 6.47
C TRP A 24 -9.03 7.09 6.41
N SER A 25 -9.97 8.01 6.22
CA SER A 25 -9.77 9.46 6.31
C SER A 25 -9.06 9.93 7.59
N SER A 26 -9.30 9.31 8.75
CA SER A 26 -8.59 9.65 10.00
C SER A 26 -7.14 9.18 10.00
N ASN A 27 -6.81 8.14 9.22
CA ASN A 27 -5.47 7.59 9.11
C ASN A 27 -4.63 8.30 8.03
N ILE A 28 -5.23 9.19 7.21
CA ILE A 28 -4.53 9.93 6.14
C ILE A 28 -3.35 10.72 6.67
N ALA A 29 -3.52 11.47 7.77
CA ALA A 29 -2.45 12.28 8.35
C ALA A 29 -1.28 11.41 8.86
N ALA A 30 -1.60 10.29 9.50
CA ALA A 30 -0.59 9.33 9.98
C ALA A 30 0.12 8.63 8.80
N ALA A 31 -0.63 8.24 7.77
CA ALA A 31 -0.09 7.67 6.54
C ALA A 31 0.81 8.67 5.80
N HIS A 32 0.44 9.95 5.74
CA HIS A 32 1.24 11.01 5.12
C HIS A 32 2.53 11.26 5.90
N THR A 33 2.47 11.18 7.23
CA THR A 33 3.67 11.28 8.08
C THR A 33 4.64 10.14 7.81
N ARG A 34 4.14 8.91 7.62
CA ARG A 34 4.96 7.73 7.31
C ARG A 34 5.45 7.70 5.86
N TRP A 35 4.62 8.16 4.92
CA TRP A 35 4.91 8.19 3.49
C TRP A 35 4.86 9.62 2.95
N SER A 36 5.78 10.49 3.39
CA SER A 36 5.81 11.91 3.00
C SER A 36 6.03 12.19 1.50
N LYS A 37 6.29 11.18 0.67
CA LYS A 37 6.32 11.28 -0.80
C LYS A 37 4.96 11.08 -1.45
N LEU A 38 4.00 10.49 -0.73
CA LEU A 38 2.60 10.39 -1.11
C LEU A 38 1.87 11.60 -0.55
N THR A 39 0.99 12.23 -1.33
CA THR A 39 0.17 13.34 -0.82
C THR A 39 -1.07 12.80 -0.12
N GLU A 40 -1.71 13.63 0.71
CA GLU A 40 -3.00 13.27 1.32
C GLU A 40 -4.09 12.96 0.27
N GLY A 41 -4.05 13.61 -0.89
CA GLY A 41 -4.94 13.34 -2.01
C GLY A 41 -4.73 11.94 -2.60
N ASP A 42 -3.48 11.56 -2.81
CA ASP A 42 -3.08 10.21 -3.26
C ASP A 42 -3.53 9.15 -2.25
N LEU A 43 -3.29 9.38 -0.96
CA LEU A 43 -3.72 8.49 0.12
C LEU A 43 -5.24 8.42 0.21
N LYS A 44 -5.97 9.51 0.01
CA LYS A 44 -7.44 9.51 0.00
C LYS A 44 -7.99 8.71 -1.19
N ALA A 45 -7.35 8.81 -2.36
CA ALA A 45 -7.71 8.03 -3.56
C ALA A 45 -7.46 6.52 -3.41
N SER A 46 -6.57 6.12 -2.50
CA SER A 46 -6.37 4.71 -2.15
C SER A 46 -7.56 4.12 -1.41
N GLY A 47 -8.34 4.94 -0.70
CA GLY A 47 -9.50 4.50 0.08
C GLY A 47 -9.16 3.56 1.25
N GLY A 48 -7.90 3.46 1.63
CA GLY A 48 -7.43 2.54 2.67
C GLY A 48 -7.28 1.11 2.18
N ASP A 49 -7.34 0.89 0.87
CA ASP A 49 -7.08 -0.41 0.27
C ASP A 49 -5.59 -0.74 0.38
N GLN A 50 -5.28 -1.85 1.05
CA GLN A 50 -3.92 -2.31 1.29
C GLN A 50 -3.15 -2.50 -0.02
N LYS A 51 -3.81 -3.02 -1.06
CA LYS A 51 -3.15 -3.31 -2.33
C LYS A 51 -2.81 -2.02 -3.07
N LYS A 52 -3.76 -1.09 -3.18
CA LYS A 52 -3.52 0.24 -3.77
C LYS A 52 -2.39 0.98 -3.06
N LEU A 53 -2.42 1.04 -1.73
CA LEU A 53 -1.35 1.67 -0.95
C LEU A 53 0.00 1.00 -1.21
N THR A 54 0.03 -0.33 -1.26
CA THR A 54 1.26 -1.08 -1.52
C THR A 54 1.84 -0.72 -2.88
N GLU A 55 1.03 -0.68 -3.93
CA GLU A 55 1.46 -0.32 -5.27
C GLU A 55 1.97 1.12 -5.34
N MET A 56 1.29 2.05 -4.67
CA MET A 56 1.68 3.46 -4.59
C MET A 56 3.00 3.65 -3.84
N VAL A 57 3.17 3.00 -2.70
CA VAL A 57 4.41 3.06 -1.91
C VAL A 57 5.56 2.43 -2.69
N ARG A 58 5.33 1.28 -3.34
CA ARG A 58 6.33 0.62 -4.20
C ARG A 58 6.82 1.56 -5.30
N ASP A 59 5.89 2.19 -6.01
CA ASP A 59 6.18 3.06 -7.16
C ASP A 59 6.89 4.37 -6.72
N LYS A 60 6.35 5.05 -5.69
CA LYS A 60 6.91 6.31 -5.19
C LYS A 60 8.29 6.19 -4.57
N TYR A 61 8.56 5.07 -3.88
CA TYR A 61 9.81 4.87 -3.17
C TYR A 61 10.76 3.91 -3.90
N ALA A 62 10.35 3.37 -5.06
CA ALA A 62 11.10 2.38 -5.83
C ALA A 62 11.61 1.20 -4.98
N ILE A 63 10.81 0.76 -4.00
CA ILE A 63 11.15 -0.37 -3.11
C ILE A 63 10.53 -1.68 -3.61
N SER A 64 10.94 -2.80 -3.01
CA SER A 64 10.35 -4.11 -3.31
C SER A 64 8.88 -4.20 -2.88
N GLN A 65 8.08 -4.98 -3.61
CA GLN A 65 6.67 -5.25 -3.27
C GLN A 65 6.52 -5.79 -1.85
N GLU A 66 7.42 -6.67 -1.41
CA GLU A 66 7.40 -7.25 -0.05
C GLU A 66 7.61 -6.17 1.02
N SER A 67 8.59 -5.29 0.83
CA SER A 67 8.86 -4.17 1.74
C SER A 67 7.69 -3.19 1.78
N ALA A 68 7.08 -2.87 0.64
CA ALA A 68 5.89 -2.03 0.58
C ALA A 68 4.69 -2.69 1.28
N THR A 69 4.45 -3.97 1.02
CA THR A 69 3.34 -4.73 1.63
C THR A 69 3.52 -4.79 3.14
N SER A 70 4.72 -5.09 3.63
CA SER A 70 5.02 -5.13 5.07
C SER A 70 4.75 -3.78 5.74
N GLN A 71 5.16 -2.67 5.11
CA GLN A 71 4.87 -1.33 5.62
C GLN A 71 3.36 -1.04 5.66
N VAL A 72 2.61 -1.36 4.62
CA VAL A 72 1.18 -1.06 4.57
C VAL A 72 0.40 -1.94 5.53
N THR A 73 0.67 -3.25 5.57
CA THR A 73 0.03 -4.18 6.50
C THR A 73 0.31 -3.80 7.95
N SER A 74 1.56 -3.47 8.28
CA SER A 74 1.92 -2.99 9.62
C SER A 74 1.14 -1.72 9.99
N PHE A 75 1.00 -0.78 9.06
CA PHE A 75 0.26 0.46 9.30
C PHE A 75 -1.25 0.21 9.52
N LEU A 76 -1.88 -0.59 8.65
CA LEU A 76 -3.30 -0.95 8.75
C LEU A 76 -3.62 -1.91 9.90
N ALA A 77 -2.62 -2.57 10.49
CA ALA A 77 -2.79 -3.38 11.70
C ALA A 77 -2.74 -2.52 12.97
N SER A 78 -1.93 -1.45 12.96
CA SER A 78 -1.78 -0.53 14.10
C SER A 78 -2.86 0.55 14.21
N HIS A 79 -3.67 0.76 13.16
CA HIS A 79 -4.72 1.78 13.08
C HIS A 79 -6.07 1.16 12.62
#